data_AF-A0A9N9FBK7-F1
#
_entry.id   AF-A0A9N9FBK7-F1
#
_cell.length_a   1.000
_cell.length_b   1.000
_cell.length_c   1.000
_cell.angle_alpha   90.00
_cell.angle_beta   90.00
_cell.angle_gamma   90.00
#
_symmetry.space_group_name_H-M   'P 1'
#
loop_
_entity.id
_entity.type
_entity.pdbx_description
1 polymer ?
#
loop_
_entity_poly.entity_id
_entity_poly.type
_entity_poly.pdbx_seq_one_letter_code
_entity_poly.pdbx_strand_id
1 'polypeptide(L)'
;MTLQPHAIAFRLKNLSENPFNYKNSEKELVSIVRVLQELIKEGERRNPSNRKIAKISAVLENIKQKKDDLRNNEMEQRQLGFMRGVDLNKSEIKDFKITNNTIFFPLTAISGIGEKVAEKIVNYRKEKSLITSNWSEELKETLNTNHLEQLSNLQKYDLLINL
;
A
#
# COMPACT_ATOMS: atom_id res chain seq x y z
N MET A 1 -12.97 38.03 -1.94
CA MET A 1 -11.60 37.76 -2.38
C MET A 1 -11.64 36.86 -3.60
N THR A 2 -11.19 37.33 -4.76
CA THR A 2 -11.15 36.55 -6.01
C THR A 2 -9.91 35.65 -6.01
N LEU A 3 -10.10 34.34 -5.84
CA LEU A 3 -9.04 33.33 -5.95
C LEU A 3 -8.51 33.29 -7.39
N GLN A 4 -7.33 33.87 -7.61
CA GLN A 4 -6.65 33.93 -8.91
C GLN A 4 -6.15 32.53 -9.31
N PRO A 5 -6.61 31.95 -10.43
CA PRO A 5 -6.21 30.59 -10.86
C PRO A 5 -4.69 30.38 -11.00
N HIS A 6 -3.95 31.43 -11.36
CA HIS A 6 -2.49 31.39 -11.44
C HIS A 6 -1.82 31.19 -10.08
N ALA A 7 -2.37 31.75 -9.01
CA ALA A 7 -1.83 31.58 -7.65
C ALA A 7 -2.00 30.13 -7.16
N ILE A 8 -3.08 29.46 -7.57
CA ILE A 8 -3.33 28.04 -7.26
C ILE A 8 -2.38 27.15 -8.05
N ALA A 9 -2.21 27.39 -9.35
CA ALA A 9 -1.28 26.64 -10.20
C ALA A 9 0.18 26.77 -9.73
N PHE A 10 0.60 27.96 -9.32
CA PHE A 10 1.93 28.21 -8.77
C PHE A 10 2.17 27.46 -7.44
N ARG A 11 1.20 27.51 -6.51
CA ARG A 11 1.27 26.75 -5.25
C ARG A 11 1.32 25.24 -5.47
N LEU A 12 0.55 24.71 -6.43
CA LEU A 12 0.56 23.29 -6.79
C LEU A 12 1.90 22.84 -7.38
N LYS A 13 2.53 23.69 -8.19
CA LYS A 13 3.86 23.42 -8.75
C LYS A 13 4.93 23.37 -7.64
N ASN A 14 4.93 24.33 -6.73
CA ASN A 14 5.90 24.35 -5.62
C ASN A 14 5.72 23.17 -4.65
N LEU A 15 4.48 22.74 -4.40
CA LEU A 15 4.17 21.53 -3.65
C LEU A 15 4.68 20.25 -4.33
N SER A 16 4.83 20.26 -5.65
CA SER A 16 5.33 19.11 -6.41
C SER A 16 6.85 18.97 -6.41
N GLU A 17 7.58 20.06 -6.14
CA GLU A 17 9.04 20.13 -6.27
C GLU A 17 9.79 19.91 -4.95
N ASN A 18 9.11 19.90 -3.79
CA ASN A 18 9.75 19.70 -2.48
C ASN A 18 9.02 18.68 -1.59
N PRO A 19 9.32 17.37 -1.75
CA PRO A 19 8.65 16.29 -1.02
C PRO A 19 9.07 16.14 0.46
N PHE A 20 10.10 16.87 0.93
CA PHE A 20 10.64 16.69 2.30
C PHE A 20 9.78 17.26 3.44
N ASN A 21 8.58 17.78 3.16
CA ASN A 21 7.68 18.37 4.17
C ASN A 21 6.33 17.62 4.26
N TYR A 22 6.38 16.30 4.12
CA TYR A 22 5.27 15.36 3.90
C TYR A 22 4.00 15.60 4.74
N LYS A 23 4.14 15.87 6.04
CA LYS A 23 3.01 16.08 6.97
C LYS A 23 2.32 17.44 6.77
N ASN A 24 3.07 18.45 6.32
CA ASN A 24 2.52 19.74 5.91
C ASN A 24 1.93 19.64 4.49
N SER A 25 2.57 18.89 3.60
CA SER A 25 2.09 18.66 2.23
C SER A 25 0.72 17.96 2.21
N GLU A 26 0.45 16.97 3.07
CA GLU A 26 -0.88 16.33 3.13
C GLU A 26 -1.99 17.28 3.59
N LYS A 27 -1.74 18.06 4.66
CA LYS A 27 -2.71 19.06 5.15
C LYS A 27 -2.98 20.15 4.11
N GLU A 28 -1.94 20.60 3.41
CA GLU A 28 -2.07 21.57 2.32
C GLU A 28 -2.85 20.98 1.13
N LEU A 29 -2.61 19.73 0.74
CA LEU A 29 -3.37 19.06 -0.32
C LEU A 29 -4.84 18.88 0.06
N VAL A 30 -5.15 18.53 1.31
CA VAL A 30 -6.54 18.46 1.82
C VAL A 30 -7.22 19.83 1.75
N SER A 31 -6.51 20.90 2.13
CA SER A 31 -7.02 22.27 2.02
C SER A 31 -7.31 22.66 0.56
N ILE A 32 -6.40 22.33 -0.36
CA ILE A 32 -6.57 22.62 -1.79
C ILE A 32 -7.74 21.81 -2.37
N VAL A 33 -7.89 20.53 -2.04
CA VAL A 33 -9.02 19.70 -2.46
C VAL A 33 -10.35 20.34 -2.04
N ARG A 34 -10.44 20.83 -0.80
CA ARG A 34 -11.66 21.47 -0.28
C ARG A 34 -12.00 22.74 -1.06
N VAL A 35 -11.00 23.59 -1.34
CA VAL A 35 -11.19 24.81 -2.13
C VAL A 35 -11.63 24.49 -3.56
N LEU A 36 -11.03 23.49 -4.21
CA LEU A 36 -11.39 23.09 -5.56
C LEU A 36 -12.81 22.51 -5.64
N GLN A 37 -13.23 21.72 -4.63
CA GLN A 37 -14.60 21.20 -4.53
C GLN A 37 -15.63 22.32 -4.38
N GLU A 38 -15.35 23.33 -3.55
CA GLU A 38 -16.22 24.50 -3.40
C GLU A 38 -16.32 25.29 -4.70
N LEU A 39 -15.21 25.50 -5.41
CA LEU A 39 -15.18 26.19 -6.71
C LEU A 39 -15.95 25.44 -7.80
N ILE A 40 -15.88 24.09 -7.84
CA ILE A 40 -16.68 23.27 -8.76
C ILE A 40 -18.16 23.42 -8.44
N LYS A 41 -18.54 23.25 -7.17
CA LYS A 41 -19.94 23.34 -6.73
C LYS A 41 -20.56 24.72 -7.03
N GLU A 42 -19.78 25.78 -6.86
CA GLU A 42 -20.24 27.14 -7.19
C GLU A 42 -20.26 27.40 -8.70
N GLY A 43 -19.32 26.83 -9.44
CA GLY A 43 -19.32 26.84 -10.90
C GLY A 43 -20.54 26.12 -11.50
N GLU A 44 -20.85 24.92 -11.01
CA GLU A 44 -21.98 24.10 -11.48
C GLU A 44 -23.33 24.77 -11.24
N ARG A 45 -23.48 25.45 -10.09
CA ARG A 45 -24.69 26.24 -9.78
C ARG A 45 -24.90 27.42 -10.73
N ARG A 46 -23.83 28.01 -11.26
CA ARG A 46 -23.91 29.20 -12.12
C ARG A 46 -23.94 28.87 -13.61
N ASN A 47 -23.13 27.89 -14.04
CA ASN A 47 -23.10 27.43 -15.43
C ASN A 47 -22.43 26.04 -15.54
N PRO A 48 -23.20 24.94 -15.58
CA PRO A 48 -22.68 23.57 -15.53
C PRO A 48 -21.88 23.14 -16.76
N SER A 49 -22.00 23.82 -17.91
CA SER A 49 -21.26 23.51 -19.14
C SER A 49 -19.97 24.32 -19.30
N ASN A 50 -19.51 24.99 -18.25
CA ASN A 50 -18.33 25.85 -18.31
C ASN A 50 -17.02 25.05 -18.44
N ARG A 51 -16.29 25.28 -19.55
CA ARG A 51 -14.97 24.70 -19.83
C ARG A 51 -13.94 24.92 -18.71
N LYS A 52 -14.12 25.95 -17.86
CA LYS A 52 -13.30 26.17 -16.67
C LYS A 52 -13.55 25.14 -15.57
N ILE A 53 -14.80 24.68 -15.38
CA ILE A 53 -15.15 23.63 -14.40
C ILE A 53 -14.48 22.32 -14.80
N ALA A 54 -14.53 21.94 -16.08
CA ALA A 54 -13.86 20.74 -16.58
C ALA A 54 -12.34 20.74 -16.30
N LYS A 55 -11.68 21.90 -16.46
CA LYS A 55 -10.26 22.06 -16.11
C LYS A 55 -10.00 21.93 -14.60
N ILE A 56 -10.86 22.53 -13.77
CA ILE A 56 -10.75 22.45 -12.31
C ILE A 56 -10.98 21.00 -11.83
N SER A 57 -11.93 20.28 -12.41
CA SER A 57 -12.19 18.88 -12.11
C SER A 57 -11.01 17.97 -12.48
N ALA A 58 -10.35 18.21 -13.63
CA ALA A 58 -9.16 17.47 -14.00
C ALA A 58 -7.98 17.71 -13.01
N VAL A 59 -7.81 18.96 -12.56
CA VAL A 59 -6.81 19.31 -11.54
C VAL A 59 -7.13 18.64 -10.20
N LEU A 60 -8.41 18.62 -9.79
CA LEU A 60 -8.85 17.95 -8.58
C LEU A 60 -8.51 16.46 -8.61
N GLU A 61 -8.73 15.79 -9.74
CA GLU A 61 -8.47 14.35 -9.87
C GLU A 61 -6.97 14.03 -9.79
N ASN A 62 -6.12 14.82 -10.45
CA ASN A 62 -4.67 14.70 -10.33
C ASN A 62 -4.17 14.89 -8.89
N ILE A 63 -4.80 15.80 -8.13
CA ILE A 63 -4.44 16.05 -6.73
C ILE A 63 -4.88 14.91 -5.82
N LYS A 64 -6.07 14.32 -6.06
CA LYS A 64 -6.51 13.13 -5.31
C LYS A 64 -5.58 11.95 -5.55
N GLN A 65 -5.24 11.69 -6.82
CA GLN A 65 -4.29 10.63 -7.17
C GLN A 65 -2.96 10.84 -6.45
N LYS A 66 -2.43 12.07 -6.49
CA LYS A 66 -1.17 12.40 -5.81
C LYS A 66 -1.24 12.29 -4.28
N LYS A 67 -2.41 12.57 -3.68
CA LYS A 67 -2.64 12.34 -2.25
C LYS A 67 -2.63 10.85 -1.92
N ASP A 68 -3.24 10.03 -2.77
CA ASP A 68 -3.25 8.58 -2.60
C ASP A 68 -1.84 7.99 -2.80
N ASP A 69 -1.07 8.49 -3.77
CA ASP A 69 0.34 8.13 -3.98
C ASP A 69 1.21 8.51 -2.77
N LEU A 70 1.01 9.71 -2.19
CA LEU A 70 1.72 10.14 -0.99
C LEU A 70 1.38 9.25 0.21
N ARG A 71 0.10 8.89 0.38
CA ARG A 71 -0.39 8.02 1.47
C ARG A 71 0.17 6.60 1.36
N ASN A 72 0.50 6.16 0.15
CA ASN A 72 0.92 4.80 -0.11
C ASN A 72 2.42 4.53 0.08
N ASN A 73 3.32 5.50 0.29
CA ASN A 73 4.75 5.20 0.13
C ASN A 73 5.78 5.96 0.99
N GLU A 74 5.73 5.80 2.31
CA GLU A 74 6.92 6.15 3.12
C GLU A 74 8.07 5.13 2.96
N MET A 75 7.75 3.86 2.65
CA MET A 75 8.72 2.76 2.63
C MET A 75 9.34 2.50 1.24
N GLU A 76 8.55 2.54 0.15
CA GLU A 76 9.14 2.47 -1.21
C GLU A 76 10.03 3.70 -1.49
N GLN A 77 9.71 4.87 -0.92
CA GLN A 77 10.57 6.06 -0.99
C GLN A 77 11.90 5.90 -0.25
N ARG A 78 11.97 5.04 0.77
CA ARG A 78 13.21 4.67 1.47
C ARG A 78 13.99 3.56 0.76
N GLN A 79 13.58 3.19 -0.46
CA GLN A 79 14.12 2.07 -1.25
C GLN A 79 14.01 0.70 -0.57
N LEU A 80 13.28 0.59 0.55
CA LEU A 80 13.02 -0.69 1.20
C LEU A 80 12.04 -1.47 0.33
N GLY A 81 12.52 -2.52 -0.32
CA GLY A 81 11.71 -3.39 -1.14
C GLY A 81 10.82 -4.23 -0.24
N PHE A 82 9.53 -3.91 -0.13
CA PHE A 82 8.60 -4.90 0.41
C PHE A 82 8.58 -6.09 -0.55
N MET A 83 9.06 -7.26 -0.13
CA MET A 83 8.42 -8.47 -0.64
C MET A 83 7.05 -8.43 -0.01
N ARG A 84 6.01 -8.28 -0.85
CA ARG A 84 4.62 -8.01 -0.41
C ARG A 84 3.99 -9.18 0.36
N GLY A 85 4.80 -10.14 0.81
CA GLY A 85 4.33 -11.43 1.24
C GLY A 85 5.14 -12.06 2.35
N VAL A 86 4.61 -13.20 2.77
CA VAL A 86 5.27 -14.11 3.71
C VAL A 86 6.10 -15.09 2.91
N ASP A 87 7.40 -15.16 3.21
CA ASP A 87 8.30 -16.19 2.72
C ASP A 87 8.28 -17.39 3.67
N LEU A 88 7.81 -18.56 3.21
CA LEU A 88 7.69 -19.78 4.02
C LEU A 88 9.04 -20.27 4.56
N ASN A 89 10.15 -19.91 3.91
CA ASN A 89 11.50 -20.34 4.28
C ASN A 89 12.26 -19.28 5.09
N LYS A 90 11.95 -18.00 4.91
CA LYS A 90 12.68 -16.90 5.57
C LYS A 90 11.93 -16.21 6.69
N SER A 91 10.60 -16.16 6.63
CA SER A 91 9.79 -15.41 7.60
C SER A 91 9.87 -16.02 8.99
N GLU A 92 9.86 -15.16 10.00
CA GLU A 92 9.81 -15.56 11.41
C GLU A 92 8.36 -15.71 11.90
N ILE A 93 8.17 -16.17 13.13
CA ILE A 93 6.85 -16.43 13.70
C ILE A 93 6.10 -15.11 13.94
N LYS A 94 6.71 -14.17 14.69
CA LYS A 94 6.07 -12.91 15.13
C LYS A 94 6.76 -11.65 14.64
N ASP A 95 8.06 -11.74 14.40
CA ASP A 95 8.88 -10.58 14.10
C ASP A 95 9.02 -10.37 12.59
N PHE A 96 9.04 -9.11 12.19
CA PHE A 96 9.44 -8.74 10.84
C PHE A 96 10.92 -9.05 10.65
N LYS A 97 11.25 -9.70 9.55
CA LYS A 97 12.65 -9.97 9.20
C LYS A 97 13.09 -9.05 8.09
N ILE A 98 14.27 -8.44 8.26
CA ILE A 98 14.83 -7.52 7.27
C ILE A 98 16.12 -8.13 6.72
N THR A 99 16.22 -8.32 5.41
CA THR A 99 17.43 -8.86 4.76
C THR A 99 17.51 -8.31 3.34
N ASN A 100 18.69 -7.81 2.93
CA ASN A 100 18.94 -7.28 1.58
C ASN A 100 17.91 -6.22 1.12
N ASN A 101 17.61 -5.25 2.00
CA ASN A 101 16.57 -4.25 1.79
C ASN A 101 15.15 -4.81 1.64
N THR A 102 14.96 -6.10 1.89
CA THR A 102 13.67 -6.76 1.86
C THR A 102 13.11 -6.95 3.26
N ILE A 103 11.84 -6.61 3.42
CA ILE A 103 11.07 -6.89 4.64
C ILE A 103 10.17 -8.10 4.38
N PHE A 104 10.31 -9.12 5.22
CA PHE A 104 9.43 -10.29 5.26
C PHE A 104 8.43 -10.14 6.40
N PHE A 105 7.16 -10.34 6.08
CA PHE A 105 6.10 -10.37 7.08
C PHE A 105 6.22 -11.61 7.97
N PRO A 106 5.93 -11.51 9.27
CA PRO A 106 5.86 -12.69 10.13
C PRO A 106 4.72 -13.62 9.69
N LEU A 107 4.87 -14.92 9.94
CA LEU A 107 3.84 -15.93 9.64
C LEU A 107 2.51 -15.63 10.34
N THR A 108 2.56 -15.02 11.52
CA THR A 108 1.37 -14.60 12.29
C THR A 108 0.63 -13.40 11.69
N ALA A 109 1.18 -12.73 10.67
CA ALA A 109 0.44 -11.72 9.92
C ALA A 109 -0.63 -12.33 9.00
N ILE A 110 -0.57 -13.64 8.75
CA ILE A 110 -1.56 -14.35 7.95
C ILE A 110 -2.82 -14.57 8.80
N SER A 111 -3.96 -14.07 8.31
CA SER A 111 -5.25 -14.29 8.98
C SER A 111 -5.48 -15.78 9.23
N GLY A 112 -5.87 -16.13 10.46
CA GLY A 112 -6.11 -17.53 10.84
C GLY A 112 -4.86 -18.36 11.15
N ILE A 113 -3.65 -17.84 10.93
CA ILE A 113 -2.40 -18.51 11.34
C ILE A 113 -1.91 -17.89 12.65
N GLY A 114 -2.23 -18.55 13.76
CA GLY A 114 -1.69 -18.21 15.08
C GLY A 114 -0.29 -18.75 15.31
N GLU A 115 0.34 -18.35 16.41
CA GLU A 115 1.73 -18.69 16.77
C GLU A 115 2.01 -20.19 16.72
N LYS A 116 1.13 -21.02 17.30
CA LYS A 116 1.28 -22.49 17.29
C LYS A 116 1.30 -23.07 15.88
N VAL A 117 0.59 -22.46 14.95
CA VAL A 117 0.53 -22.90 13.55
C VAL A 117 1.78 -22.43 12.81
N ALA A 118 2.20 -21.19 13.05
CA ALA A 118 3.45 -20.66 12.53
C ALA A 118 4.67 -21.46 13.03
N GLU A 119 4.71 -21.86 14.30
CA GLU A 119 5.73 -22.76 14.86
C GLU A 119 5.80 -24.08 14.11
N LYS A 120 4.66 -24.69 13.79
CA LYS A 120 4.63 -25.94 13.00
C LYS A 120 5.26 -25.76 11.62
N ILE A 121 4.99 -24.65 10.93
CA ILE A 121 5.60 -24.35 9.62
C ILE A 121 7.12 -24.18 9.77
N VAL A 122 7.57 -23.46 10.80
CA VAL A 122 9.00 -23.25 11.07
C VAL A 122 9.70 -24.55 11.45
N ASN A 123 9.04 -25.42 12.22
CA ASN A 123 9.59 -26.72 12.60
C ASN A 123 9.66 -27.65 11.39
N TYR A 124 8.62 -27.67 10.55
CA TYR A 124 8.63 -28.43 9.30
C TYR A 124 9.88 -28.12 8.46
N ARG A 125 10.17 -26.84 8.22
CA ARG A 125 11.34 -26.46 7.40
C ARG A 125 12.70 -26.71 8.07
N LYS A 126 12.73 -26.80 9.40
CA LYS A 126 13.93 -27.16 10.16
C LYS A 126 14.19 -28.67 10.12
N GLU A 127 13.13 -29.48 10.12
CA GLU A 127 13.21 -30.94 10.23
C GLU A 127 13.29 -31.66 8.89
N LYS A 128 12.50 -31.25 7.89
CA LYS A 128 12.35 -32.00 6.64
C LYS A 128 13.19 -31.45 5.48
N SER A 129 13.16 -30.14 5.25
CA SER A 129 13.98 -29.37 4.29
C SER A 129 13.32 -28.01 4.03
N LEU A 130 13.91 -27.17 3.18
CA LEU A 130 13.22 -25.99 2.63
C LEU A 130 11.89 -26.39 1.99
N ILE A 131 10.86 -25.58 2.22
CA ILE A 131 9.51 -25.75 1.66
C ILE A 131 9.54 -25.30 0.21
N THR A 132 9.07 -26.14 -0.71
CA THR A 132 9.19 -25.89 -2.16
C THR A 132 7.95 -25.24 -2.77
N SER A 133 7.92 -25.14 -4.11
CA SER A 133 6.73 -24.75 -4.88
C SER A 133 5.52 -25.65 -4.62
N ASN A 134 5.75 -26.88 -4.15
CA ASN A 134 4.70 -27.84 -3.78
C ASN A 134 4.27 -27.76 -2.30
N TRP A 135 4.42 -26.59 -1.68
CA TRP A 135 4.13 -26.31 -0.27
C TRP A 135 2.77 -26.83 0.21
N SER A 136 1.75 -26.84 -0.65
CA SER A 136 0.40 -27.25 -0.28
C SER A 136 0.33 -28.73 0.09
N GLU A 137 1.01 -29.59 -0.66
CA GLU A 137 1.06 -31.02 -0.35
C GLU A 137 2.05 -31.29 0.80
N GLU A 138 3.19 -30.58 0.82
CA GLU A 138 4.19 -30.68 1.88
C GLU A 138 3.62 -30.37 3.29
N LEU A 139 2.78 -29.35 3.39
CA LEU A 139 2.22 -28.87 4.66
C LEU A 139 0.84 -29.47 4.98
N LYS A 140 0.31 -30.35 4.13
CA LYS A 140 -1.04 -30.92 4.27
C LYS A 140 -1.24 -31.75 5.54
N GLU A 141 -0.19 -32.42 5.99
CA GLU A 141 -0.19 -33.18 7.26
C GLU A 141 0.03 -32.28 8.48
N THR A 142 0.53 -31.07 8.26
CA THR A 142 0.91 -30.11 9.31
C THR A 142 -0.20 -29.10 9.60
N LEU A 143 -0.93 -28.71 8.55
CA LEU A 143 -1.92 -27.65 8.53
C LEU A 143 -3.31 -28.20 8.22
N ASN A 144 -4.35 -27.56 8.76
CA ASN A 144 -5.72 -27.91 8.40
C ASN A 144 -6.13 -27.21 7.08
N THR A 145 -7.29 -27.60 6.55
CA THR A 145 -7.84 -27.06 5.30
C THR A 145 -7.94 -25.54 5.32
N ASN A 146 -8.38 -24.94 6.43
CA ASN A 146 -8.54 -23.49 6.52
C ASN A 146 -7.18 -22.78 6.42
N HIS A 147 -6.13 -23.28 7.08
CA HIS A 147 -4.79 -22.68 6.99
C HIS A 147 -4.22 -22.79 5.56
N LEU A 148 -4.41 -23.94 4.91
CA LEU A 148 -3.99 -24.14 3.51
C LEU A 148 -4.74 -23.20 2.56
N GLU A 149 -6.03 -22.96 2.80
CA GLU A 149 -6.82 -21.99 2.05
C GLU A 149 -6.28 -20.56 2.23
N GLN A 150 -5.90 -20.16 3.45
CA GLN A 150 -5.32 -18.83 3.69
C GLN A 150 -3.99 -18.65 2.96
N LEU A 151 -3.13 -19.67 2.95
CA LEU A 151 -1.88 -19.67 2.17
C LEU A 151 -2.16 -19.63 0.66
N SER A 152 -3.15 -20.38 0.18
CA SER A 152 -3.56 -20.37 -1.23
C SER A 152 -4.07 -18.99 -1.66
N ASN A 153 -4.82 -18.31 -0.79
CA ASN A 153 -5.28 -16.95 -1.01
C ASN A 153 -4.10 -15.98 -1.13
N LEU A 154 -3.09 -16.10 -0.27
CA LEU A 154 -1.88 -15.27 -0.38
C LEU A 154 -1.14 -15.54 -1.69
N GLN A 155 -1.00 -16.81 -2.08
CA GLN A 155 -0.37 -17.18 -3.36
C GLN A 155 -1.10 -16.56 -4.56
N LYS A 156 -2.44 -16.55 -4.55
CA LYS A 156 -3.26 -15.94 -5.62
C LYS A 156 -2.97 -14.44 -5.83
N TYR A 157 -2.51 -13.75 -4.78
CA TYR A 157 -2.18 -12.32 -4.81
C TYR A 157 -0.67 -12.05 -4.85
N ASP A 158 0.15 -13.06 -5.13
CA ASP A 158 1.63 -12.96 -5.12
C ASP A 158 2.21 -12.51 -3.76
N LEU A 159 1.52 -12.86 -2.67
CA LEU A 159 1.89 -12.55 -1.28
C LEU A 159 2.42 -13.77 -0.52
N LEU A 160 2.65 -14.90 -1.20
CA LEU A 160 3.29 -16.09 -0.65
C LEU A 160 4.56 -16.38 -1.45
N ILE A 161 5.69 -16.46 -0.76
CA ILE A 161 7.01 -16.73 -1.36
C ILE A 161 7.54 -18.06 -0.82
N ASN A 162 8.10 -18.88 -1.70
CA ASN A 162 8.61 -20.20 -1.39
C ASN A 162 9.77 -20.60 -2.34
N LEU A 163 10.64 -19.63 -2.62
CA LEU A 163 11.89 -19.82 -3.37
C LEU A 163 12.97 -20.51 -2.53
#